data_AF-A0A1C7I4C4-F1
#
_entry.id   AF-A0A1C7I4C4-F1
#
_cell.length_a   1.000
_cell.length_b   1.000
_cell.length_c   1.000
_cell.angle_alpha   90.00
_cell.angle_beta   90.00
_cell.angle_gamma   90.00
#
_symmetry.space_group_name_H-M   'P 1'
#
loop_
_entity.id
_entity.type
_entity.pdbx_description
1 polymer ?
#
loop_
_entity_poly.entity_id
_entity_poly.type
_entity_poly.pdbx_seq_one_letter_code
_entity_poly.pdbx_strand_id
1 'polypeptide(L)'
;MPPLPQQVNYSKYKYRLQGGYKVKKFTGYINYGVLTAEKRQVWTANAPHATATCSDKVEIEVPENWEMFETNAGDIMLTAPWGWDYGPSEVLAGNEYPYFDVIDNDGNAHHIKLQYQRI
;
A
#
# COMPACT_ATOMS: atom_id res chain seq x y z
N MET A 1 6.21 0.75 -33.62
CA MET A 1 6.04 -0.14 -32.45
C MET A 1 6.94 0.39 -31.35
N PRO A 2 6.45 0.68 -30.14
CA PRO A 2 7.36 0.90 -29.02
C PRO A 2 8.16 -0.40 -28.78
N PRO A 3 9.44 -0.32 -28.38
CA PRO A 3 10.22 -1.52 -28.10
C PRO A 3 9.58 -2.31 -26.96
N LEU A 4 9.55 -3.64 -27.11
CA LEU A 4 9.22 -4.55 -26.01
C LEU A 4 10.14 -4.22 -24.82
N PRO A 5 9.62 -4.00 -23.61
CA PRO A 5 10.47 -3.79 -22.46
C PRO A 5 11.42 -4.99 -22.31
N GLN A 6 12.71 -4.70 -22.21
CA GLN A 6 13.75 -5.70 -21.97
C GLN A 6 13.36 -6.57 -20.77
N GLN A 7 13.59 -7.88 -20.87
CA GLN A 7 13.35 -8.86 -19.81
C GLN A 7 13.85 -8.32 -18.46
N VAL A 8 12.92 -7.87 -17.62
CA VAL A 8 13.23 -7.50 -16.25
C VAL A 8 13.54 -8.80 -15.53
N ASN A 9 14.80 -8.97 -15.17
CA ASN A 9 15.23 -10.13 -14.41
C ASN A 9 14.71 -9.98 -12.96
N TYR A 10 13.57 -10.62 -12.67
CA TYR A 10 12.93 -10.64 -11.34
C TYR A 10 13.77 -11.36 -10.26
N SER A 11 14.99 -11.83 -10.56
CA SER A 11 15.84 -12.53 -9.61
C SER A 11 16.45 -11.64 -8.50
N LYS A 12 16.10 -10.35 -8.40
CA LYS A 12 16.79 -9.39 -7.52
C LYS A 12 16.07 -9.04 -6.20
N TYR A 13 14.86 -9.52 -5.96
CA TYR A 13 14.10 -9.20 -4.73
C TYR A 13 13.93 -10.36 -3.76
N LYS A 14 14.81 -11.37 -3.82
CA LYS A 14 14.94 -12.36 -2.74
C LYS A 14 15.64 -11.72 -1.54
N TYR A 15 14.89 -10.99 -0.72
CA TYR A 15 15.28 -10.76 0.66
C TYR A 15 15.16 -12.08 1.43
N ARG A 16 16.14 -12.98 1.25
CA ARG A 16 16.45 -13.99 2.26
C ARG A 16 17.14 -13.26 3.42
N LEU A 17 16.36 -12.77 4.37
CA LEU A 17 16.90 -12.23 5.60
C LEU A 17 17.12 -13.40 6.58
N GLN A 18 18.39 -13.73 6.79
CA GLN A 18 18.80 -14.53 7.95
C GLN A 18 18.53 -13.71 9.22
N GLY A 19 17.51 -14.11 9.99
CA GLY A 19 17.30 -13.66 11.38
C GLY A 19 16.42 -12.42 11.55
N GLY A 20 15.18 -12.64 12.01
CA GLY A 20 14.32 -11.61 12.63
C GLY A 20 13.24 -11.03 11.71
N TYR A 21 11.99 -11.14 12.15
CA TYR A 21 10.81 -10.53 11.52
C TYR A 21 10.96 -9.00 11.49
N LYS A 22 11.26 -8.42 10.32
CA LYS A 22 11.06 -6.98 10.11
C LYS A 22 9.62 -6.75 9.68
N VAL A 23 8.87 -6.00 10.50
CA VAL A 23 7.56 -5.49 10.13
C VAL A 23 7.74 -4.60 8.90
N LYS A 24 7.13 -4.99 7.77
CA LYS A 24 7.15 -4.23 6.52
C LYS A 24 6.18 -3.06 6.70
N LYS A 25 6.67 -1.82 6.60
CA LYS A 25 5.85 -0.61 6.80
C LYS A 25 6.01 0.37 5.66
N PHE A 26 4.96 1.10 5.35
CA PHE A 26 5.00 2.22 4.39
C PHE A 26 4.39 3.49 5.00
N THR A 27 4.75 4.64 4.45
CA THR A 27 4.21 5.92 4.89
C THR A 27 2.80 6.11 4.36
N GLY A 28 1.87 6.42 5.27
CA GLY A 28 0.51 6.79 4.95
C GLY A 28 0.09 8.10 5.62
N TYR A 29 -1.12 8.54 5.31
CA TYR A 29 -1.75 9.72 5.91
C TYR A 29 -3.21 9.44 6.24
N ILE A 30 -3.64 9.94 7.41
CA ILE A 30 -5.04 10.06 7.78
C ILE A 30 -5.48 11.46 7.41
N ASN A 31 -6.42 11.59 6.49
CA ASN A 31 -6.87 12.87 5.96
C ASN A 31 -8.25 13.23 6.50
N TYR A 32 -8.40 14.47 6.95
CA TYR A 32 -9.62 15.00 7.55
C TYR A 32 -10.18 16.17 6.75
N GLY A 33 -11.51 16.29 6.70
CA GLY A 33 -12.18 17.39 6.00
C GLY A 33 -12.03 17.31 4.47
N VAL A 34 -11.79 16.12 3.92
CA VAL A 34 -11.69 15.91 2.47
C VAL A 34 -13.04 16.21 1.80
N LEU A 35 -13.03 17.03 0.75
CA LEU A 35 -14.25 17.37 -0.01
C LEU A 35 -15.01 16.10 -0.45
N THR A 36 -16.33 16.07 -0.23
CA THR A 36 -17.23 14.91 -0.44
C THR A 36 -17.04 13.71 0.52
N ALA A 37 -16.09 13.80 1.44
CA ALA A 37 -15.80 12.79 2.45
C ALA A 37 -15.59 13.44 3.83
N GLU A 38 -16.20 14.60 4.08
CA GLU A 38 -15.86 15.48 5.20
C GLU A 38 -16.10 14.82 6.56
N LYS A 39 -17.03 13.86 6.62
CA LYS A 39 -17.45 13.15 7.84
C LYS A 39 -16.70 11.85 8.10
N ARG A 40 -15.70 11.50 7.28
CA ARG A 40 -14.91 10.28 7.40
C ARG A 40 -13.41 10.54 7.29
N GLN A 41 -12.60 9.60 7.76
CA GLN A 41 -11.17 9.62 7.49
C GLN A 41 -10.93 9.05 6.09
N VAL A 42 -10.04 9.70 5.35
CA VAL A 42 -9.57 9.19 4.05
C VAL A 42 -8.11 8.80 4.21
N TRP A 43 -7.79 7.58 3.81
CA TRP A 43 -6.45 7.02 3.95
C TRP A 43 -5.73 7.09 2.61
N THR A 44 -4.52 7.65 2.61
CA THR A 44 -3.69 7.74 1.39
C THR A 44 -2.28 7.27 1.68
N ALA A 45 -1.60 6.76 0.66
CA ALA A 45 -0.19 6.40 0.73
C ALA A 45 0.70 7.51 0.15
N ASN A 46 1.92 7.62 0.65
CA ASN A 46 3.00 8.52 0.18
C ASN A 46 2.76 10.03 0.31
N ALA A 47 1.55 10.52 0.10
CA ALA A 47 1.17 11.93 0.23
C ALA A 47 -0.23 12.11 0.85
N PRO A 48 -0.48 13.25 1.53
CA PRO A 48 -1.82 13.63 1.94
C PRO A 48 -2.78 13.76 0.76
N HIS A 49 -4.08 13.61 1.02
CA HIS A 49 -5.12 13.85 0.03
C HIS A 49 -5.17 15.34 -0.35
N ALA A 50 -5.25 15.64 -1.65
CA ALA A 50 -5.09 17.00 -2.18
C ALA A 50 -6.12 18.03 -1.65
N THR A 51 -7.30 17.56 -1.27
CA THR A 51 -8.40 18.40 -0.74
C THR A 51 -8.60 18.26 0.76
N ALA A 52 -7.66 17.64 1.48
CA ALA A 52 -7.73 17.54 2.94
C ALA A 52 -7.53 18.91 3.60
N THR A 53 -8.27 19.19 4.66
CA THR A 53 -8.05 20.38 5.50
C THR A 53 -6.79 20.21 6.34
N CYS A 54 -6.59 19.01 6.88
CA CYS A 54 -5.39 18.62 7.60
C CYS A 54 -5.17 17.09 7.49
N SER A 55 -3.96 16.65 7.82
CA SER A 55 -3.58 15.25 7.76
C SER A 55 -2.60 14.86 8.86
N ASP A 56 -2.80 13.68 9.45
CA ASP A 56 -1.82 13.04 10.33
C ASP A 56 -0.94 12.09 9.52
N LYS A 57 0.38 12.16 9.70
CA LYS A 57 1.30 11.19 9.10
C LYS A 57 1.32 9.90 9.93
N VAL A 58 1.33 8.76 9.25
CA VAL A 58 1.35 7.44 9.89
C VAL A 58 2.33 6.50 9.20
N GLU A 59 2.77 5.49 9.95
CA GLU A 59 3.33 4.27 9.37
C GLU A 59 2.25 3.19 9.37
N ILE A 60 2.00 2.56 8.20
CA ILE A 60 1.04 1.47 8.03
C ILE A 60 1.80 0.17 7.85
N GLU A 61 1.39 -0.86 8.59
CA GLU A 61 2.00 -2.20 8.52
C GLU A 61 1.40 -3.01 7.37
N VAL A 62 2.27 -3.61 6.57
CA VAL A 62 1.90 -4.53 5.49
C VAL A 62 1.58 -5.90 6.09
N PRO A 63 0.48 -6.56 5.68
CA PRO A 63 0.13 -7.89 6.18
C PRO A 63 1.23 -8.93 5.95
N GLU A 64 1.34 -9.93 6.83
CA GLU A 64 2.44 -10.91 6.83
C GLU A 64 2.59 -11.66 5.50
N ASN A 65 1.46 -12.04 4.89
CA ASN A 65 1.41 -12.78 3.63
C ASN A 65 1.58 -11.90 2.39
N TRP A 66 1.82 -10.61 2.55
CA TRP A 66 2.12 -9.69 1.46
C TRP A 66 3.61 -9.36 1.41
N GLU A 67 4.13 -9.15 0.21
CA GLU A 67 5.47 -8.61 0.01
C GLU A 67 5.44 -7.13 -0.33
N MET A 68 6.54 -6.44 -0.08
CA MET A 68 6.70 -5.03 -0.37
C MET A 68 8.06 -4.83 -1.00
N PHE A 69 8.11 -4.10 -2.11
CA PHE A 69 9.35 -3.78 -2.81
C PHE A 69 9.29 -2.35 -3.37
N GLU A 70 10.45 -1.82 -3.70
CA GLU A 70 10.60 -0.51 -4.34
C GLU A 70 10.94 -0.72 -5.82
N THR A 71 10.27 0.00 -6.70
CA THR A 71 10.56 -0.02 -8.13
C THR A 71 11.78 0.83 -8.45
N ASN A 72 12.33 0.70 -9.65
CA ASN A 72 13.44 1.57 -10.10
C ASN A 72 13.07 3.07 -10.15
N ALA A 73 11.78 3.40 -10.16
CA ALA A 73 11.29 4.77 -10.13
C ALA A 73 11.17 5.35 -8.71
N GLY A 74 11.42 4.54 -7.67
CA GLY A 74 11.25 4.91 -6.26
C GLY A 74 9.84 4.69 -5.71
N ASP A 75 8.93 4.13 -6.52
CA ASP A 75 7.57 3.81 -6.07
C ASP A 75 7.56 2.52 -5.25
N ILE A 76 6.77 2.52 -4.17
CA ILE A 76 6.50 1.31 -3.38
C ILE A 76 5.42 0.50 -4.08
N MET A 77 5.64 -0.82 -4.19
CA MET A 77 4.68 -1.80 -4.68
C MET A 77 4.49 -2.93 -3.67
N LEU A 78 3.30 -3.53 -3.70
CA LEU A 78 2.86 -4.57 -2.79
C LEU A 78 2.47 -5.83 -3.58
N THR A 79 3.13 -6.95 -3.31
CA THR A 79 2.77 -8.23 -3.93
C THR A 79 1.79 -8.97 -3.03
N ALA A 80 0.60 -9.23 -3.55
CA ALA A 80 -0.43 -9.99 -2.87
C ALA A 80 -0.13 -11.50 -2.85
N PRO A 81 -0.76 -12.29 -1.96
CA PRO A 81 -0.57 -13.74 -1.88
C PRO A 81 -0.89 -14.51 -3.17
N TRP A 82 -1.74 -13.95 -4.03
CA TRP A 82 -2.09 -14.49 -5.35
C TRP A 82 -1.14 -14.04 -6.47
N GLY A 83 -0.06 -13.32 -6.13
CA GLY A 83 1.05 -13.00 -7.02
C GLY A 83 0.87 -11.76 -7.90
N TRP A 84 -0.16 -10.94 -7.66
CA TRP A 84 -0.30 -9.65 -8.34
C TRP A 84 0.34 -8.52 -7.54
N ASP A 85 0.91 -7.56 -8.26
CA ASP A 85 1.52 -6.37 -7.68
C ASP A 85 0.53 -5.20 -7.75
N TYR A 86 0.41 -4.48 -6.63
CA TYR A 86 -0.45 -3.31 -6.49
C TYR A 86 0.33 -2.14 -5.92
N GLY A 87 0.01 -0.93 -6.38
CA GLY A 87 0.39 0.28 -5.68
C GLY A 87 -0.37 0.38 -4.35
N PRO A 88 0.25 0.86 -3.25
CA PRO A 88 -0.45 1.09 -1.99
C PRO A 88 -1.71 1.95 -2.16
N SER A 89 -1.68 2.97 -3.01
CA SER A 89 -2.83 3.85 -3.28
C SER A 89 -3.99 3.16 -4.03
N GLU A 90 -3.74 2.01 -4.67
CA GLU A 90 -4.76 1.26 -5.41
C GLU A 90 -5.62 0.41 -4.48
N VAL A 91 -5.01 -0.10 -3.40
CA VAL A 91 -5.66 -1.03 -2.46
C VAL A 91 -5.99 -0.39 -1.13
N LEU A 92 -5.32 0.70 -0.76
CA LEU A 92 -5.54 1.36 0.53
C LEU A 92 -6.87 2.09 0.53
N ALA A 93 -7.74 1.66 1.43
CA ALA A 93 -9.05 2.23 1.68
C ALA A 93 -9.26 2.44 3.19
N GLY A 94 -10.41 3.01 3.54
CA GLY A 94 -10.82 3.15 4.93
C GLY A 94 -11.80 4.28 5.20
N ASN A 95 -12.38 4.23 6.40
CA ASN A 95 -13.27 5.25 6.96
C ASN A 95 -12.83 5.62 8.39
N GLU A 96 -12.64 4.63 9.25
CA GLU A 96 -12.13 4.82 10.63
C GLU A 96 -10.77 4.17 10.86
N TYR A 97 -10.47 3.13 10.09
CA TYR A 97 -9.22 2.37 10.12
C TYR A 97 -8.75 2.13 8.68
N PRO A 98 -7.44 1.91 8.46
CA PRO A 98 -6.93 1.55 7.14
C PRO A 98 -7.23 0.10 6.82
N TYR A 99 -7.57 -0.16 5.56
CA TYR A 99 -7.77 -1.48 5.00
C TYR A 99 -7.03 -1.63 3.68
N PHE A 100 -6.63 -2.84 3.34
CA PHE A 100 -6.55 -3.22 1.94
C PHE A 100 -7.92 -3.73 1.49
N ASP A 101 -8.46 -3.08 0.48
CA ASP A 101 -9.68 -3.45 -0.23
C ASP A 101 -9.29 -3.78 -1.67
N VAL A 102 -9.31 -5.06 -2.01
CA VAL A 102 -8.73 -5.56 -3.26
C VAL A 102 -9.50 -6.78 -3.75
N ILE A 103 -9.55 -6.95 -5.08
CA ILE A 103 -10.15 -8.12 -5.73
C ILE A 103 -9.01 -9.03 -6.23
N ASP A 104 -9.09 -10.32 -5.89
CA ASP A 104 -8.12 -11.32 -6.35
C ASP A 104 -8.35 -11.72 -7.82
N ASN A 105 -7.48 -12.58 -8.34
CA ASN A 105 -7.53 -13.09 -9.71
C ASN A 105 -8.78 -13.95 -10.00
N ASP A 106 -9.47 -14.44 -8.97
CA ASP A 106 -10.69 -15.24 -9.08
C ASP A 106 -11.96 -14.38 -8.92
N GLY A 107 -11.81 -13.07 -8.72
CA GLY A 107 -12.91 -12.12 -8.57
C GLY A 107 -13.45 -12.00 -7.14
N ASN A 108 -12.77 -12.56 -6.14
CA ASN A 108 -13.18 -12.45 -4.75
C ASN A 108 -12.65 -11.16 -4.13
N ALA A 109 -13.50 -10.44 -3.41
CA ALA A 109 -13.12 -9.27 -2.64
C ALA A 109 -12.46 -9.67 -1.31
N HIS A 110 -11.34 -9.02 -0.99
CA HIS A 110 -10.60 -9.16 0.26
C HIS A 110 -10.58 -7.82 0.98
N HIS A 111 -11.03 -7.82 2.24
CA HIS A 111 -11.02 -6.64 3.11
C HIS A 111 -10.13 -6.92 4.32
N ILE A 112 -8.88 -6.44 4.28
CA ILE A 112 -7.85 -6.75 5.28
C ILE A 112 -7.60 -5.50 6.12
N LYS A 113 -7.97 -5.55 7.41
CA LYS A 113 -7.69 -4.45 8.34
C LYS A 113 -6.18 -4.35 8.59
N LEU A 114 -5.63 -3.14 8.50
CA LEU A 114 -4.21 -2.88 8.70
C LEU A 114 -3.95 -2.29 10.09
N GLN A 115 -2.77 -2.58 10.62
CA GLN A 115 -2.24 -1.89 11.81
C GLN A 115 -1.51 -0.63 11.37
N TYR A 116 -1.53 0.40 12.21
CA TYR A 116 -0.83 1.64 11.93
C TYR A 116 -0.40 2.34 13.22
N GLN A 117 0.59 3.22 13.10
CA GLN A 117 1.07 4.08 14.18
C GLN A 117 1.21 5.52 13.68
N ARG A 118 0.69 6.49 14.45
CA ARG A 118 0.88 7.93 14.18
C ARG A 118 2.30 8.34 14.56
N ILE A 119 2.90 9.22 13.75
CA ILE A 119 4.29 9.69 13.88
C ILE A 119 4.40 11.22 13.79
#